data_AF-A0A014MPF8-F1
#
_entry.id   AF-A0A014MPF8-F1
#
_cell.length_a   1.000
_cell.length_b   1.000
_cell.length_c   1.000
_cell.angle_alpha   90.00
_cell.angle_beta   90.00
_cell.angle_gamma   90.00
#
_symmetry.space_group_name_H-M   'P 1'
#
loop_
_entity.id
_entity.type
_entity.pdbx_description
1 polymer ?
#
loop_
_entity_poly.entity_id
_entity_poly.type
_entity_poly.pdbx_seq_one_letter_code
_entity_poly.pdbx_strand_id
1 'polypeptide(L)'
;MRTDVQPGKSPMNWGVVVQVFALALVIAALSEWLGPLPIELGIGKVVLLPMIWALLIGLVLGLLSKRLPGPAKLDLRGQHFAAAVLSCALFLFIAKLGLLVGGSLPQLSKVGWALALQELGNLVGCILLGMPVALLLGIKREAIGATFSIGREPGLAIVGERFGMNSPEGRGVLAEYITGTLIGAIFISILAGFVTSLNIFHPYALAMGAGVGSGSMTAAAVGAVAAQHPEMADQIATYAAAANLIATTLGTYLTLFISLPLAVRAYRWLEPLLGRNRKAVSIDDGSVAQPSEVVHTPVLNLGMRLLSWVMGGATVLVANRIGHGVPMLDALPGVAIIIGVVLVGDLVYLATQRKLPAVCWISFVAMAMTFPSTPYAAEVAALTGKVNFFAMITTMLTFAGLALAKDIPAFRRLGWRIVVVSLMANAGVFLAAAAIAQFFVGSL
;
A
#
# COMPACT_ATOMS: atom_id res chain seq x y z
N MET A 1 0.71 24.68 23.27
CA MET A 1 1.62 25.58 22.53
C MET A 1 1.52 25.20 21.07
N ARG A 2 1.00 26.09 20.21
CA ARG A 2 0.87 25.84 18.77
C ARG A 2 2.27 25.89 18.15
N THR A 3 2.75 24.78 17.61
CA THR A 3 3.95 24.75 16.78
C THR A 3 3.53 25.08 15.36
N ASP A 4 3.69 26.35 14.99
CA ASP A 4 3.57 26.80 13.60
C ASP A 4 4.73 26.19 12.79
N VAL A 5 4.44 25.07 12.11
CA VAL A 5 5.33 24.47 11.12
C VAL A 5 5.28 25.36 9.87
N GLN A 6 6.26 26.23 9.70
CA GLN A 6 6.45 26.95 8.44
C GLN A 6 6.80 25.94 7.33
N PRO A 7 6.02 25.83 6.24
CA PRO A 7 6.40 25.01 5.11
C PRO A 7 7.57 25.70 4.39
N GLY A 8 8.74 25.05 4.40
CA GLY A 8 9.91 25.48 3.65
C GLY A 8 9.59 25.57 2.15
N LYS A 9 9.37 26.79 1.65
CA LYS A 9 9.24 27.10 0.23
C LYS A 9 10.61 27.02 -0.45
N SER A 10 11.15 25.82 -0.64
CA SER A 10 12.23 25.63 -1.61
C SER A 10 11.64 25.71 -3.02
N PRO A 11 12.14 26.57 -3.92
CA PRO A 11 11.64 26.62 -5.30
C PRO A 11 11.85 25.27 -5.96
N MET A 12 10.77 24.70 -6.49
CA MET A 12 10.75 23.36 -7.06
C MET A 12 11.54 23.37 -8.38
N ASN A 13 12.58 22.53 -8.49
CA ASN A 13 13.36 22.43 -9.71
C ASN A 13 12.54 21.71 -10.80
N TRP A 14 12.11 22.45 -11.81
CA TRP A 14 11.26 21.94 -12.90
C TRP A 14 11.92 20.82 -13.70
N GLY A 15 13.26 20.80 -13.76
CA GLY A 15 14.00 19.68 -14.36
C GLY A 15 13.76 18.36 -13.63
N VAL A 16 13.71 18.37 -12.30
CA VAL A 16 13.44 17.16 -11.50
C VAL A 16 12.02 16.67 -11.69
N VAL A 17 11.05 17.59 -11.79
CA VAL A 17 9.64 17.25 -11.99
C VAL A 17 9.42 16.57 -13.33
N VAL A 18 9.92 17.18 -14.41
CA VAL A 18 9.85 16.60 -15.76
C VAL A 18 10.56 15.26 -15.81
N GLN A 19 11.73 15.14 -15.19
CA GLN A 19 12.51 13.91 -15.16
C GLN A 19 11.75 12.77 -14.47
N VAL A 20 11.17 13.00 -13.28
CA VAL A 20 10.45 11.94 -12.55
C VAL A 20 9.24 11.45 -13.32
N PHE A 21 8.46 12.34 -13.92
CA PHE A 21 7.30 11.93 -14.72
C PHE A 21 7.71 11.23 -16.03
N ALA A 22 8.76 11.71 -16.71
CA ALA A 22 9.28 11.06 -17.91
C ALA A 22 9.79 9.64 -17.61
N LEU A 23 10.56 9.49 -16.52
CA LEU A 23 11.01 8.18 -16.05
C LEU A 23 9.83 7.28 -15.69
N ALA A 24 8.82 7.80 -14.98
CA ALA A 24 7.65 7.02 -14.63
C ALA A 24 6.89 6.52 -15.86
N LEU A 25 6.70 7.35 -16.87
CA LEU A 25 6.03 6.98 -18.11
C LEU A 25 6.82 5.90 -18.87
N VAL A 26 8.15 6.04 -18.97
CA VAL A 26 9.02 5.05 -19.60
C VAL A 26 9.02 3.73 -18.83
N ILE A 27 9.14 3.77 -17.50
CA ILE A 27 9.15 2.56 -16.66
C ILE A 27 7.82 1.83 -16.77
N ALA A 28 6.69 2.54 -16.68
CA ALA A 28 5.37 1.93 -16.81
C ALA A 28 5.19 1.28 -18.20
N ALA A 29 5.59 1.99 -19.27
CA ALA A 29 5.54 1.46 -20.62
C ALA A 29 6.40 0.20 -20.80
N LEU A 30 7.65 0.24 -20.33
CA LEU A 30 8.57 -0.90 -20.39
C LEU A 30 8.04 -2.08 -19.58
N SER A 31 7.48 -1.82 -18.40
CA SER A 31 6.99 -2.86 -17.50
C SER A 31 5.78 -3.59 -18.07
N GLU A 32 4.83 -2.85 -18.66
CA GLU A 32 3.68 -3.45 -19.37
C GLU A 32 4.11 -4.18 -20.64
N TRP A 33 5.12 -3.67 -21.35
CA TRP A 33 5.67 -4.33 -22.53
C TRP A 33 6.39 -5.64 -22.19
N LEU A 34 7.12 -5.70 -21.07
CA LEU A 34 7.73 -6.94 -20.56
C LEU A 34 6.69 -8.01 -20.24
N GLY A 35 5.49 -7.59 -19.84
CA GLY A 35 4.38 -8.51 -19.57
C GLY A 35 4.59 -9.38 -18.32
N PRO A 36 3.67 -10.35 -18.09
CA PRO A 36 3.77 -11.29 -16.99
C PRO A 36 4.88 -12.33 -17.24
N LEU A 37 5.75 -12.54 -16.26
CA LEU A 37 6.74 -13.62 -16.26
C LEU A 37 6.26 -14.76 -15.34
N PRO A 38 5.77 -15.88 -15.89
CA PRO A 38 5.41 -17.05 -15.09
C PRO A 38 6.67 -17.77 -14.60
N ILE A 39 6.74 -18.04 -13.30
CA ILE A 39 7.78 -18.84 -12.65
C ILE A 39 7.11 -20.10 -12.12
N GLU A 40 7.50 -21.25 -12.66
CA GLU A 40 7.06 -22.55 -12.16
C GLU A 40 7.94 -22.94 -10.97
N LEU A 41 7.38 -22.87 -9.76
CA LEU A 41 7.96 -23.52 -8.60
C LEU A 41 7.33 -24.91 -8.55
N GLY A 42 8.08 -26.00 -8.36
CA GLY A 42 7.53 -27.36 -8.50
C GLY A 42 6.24 -27.67 -7.68
N ILE A 43 5.95 -26.88 -6.65
CA ILE A 43 4.76 -26.97 -5.79
C ILE A 43 3.66 -25.92 -6.08
N GLY A 44 3.85 -25.00 -7.04
CA GLY A 44 2.90 -23.94 -7.37
C GLY A 44 3.41 -22.94 -8.42
N LYS A 45 2.53 -22.11 -8.99
CA LYS A 45 2.91 -21.10 -9.99
C LYS A 45 2.95 -19.72 -9.35
N VAL A 46 4.07 -19.01 -9.52
CA VAL A 46 4.20 -17.60 -9.14
C VAL A 46 4.36 -16.78 -10.41
N VAL A 47 3.47 -15.81 -10.63
CA VAL A 47 3.53 -14.93 -11.80
C VAL A 47 4.05 -13.57 -11.36
N LEU A 48 5.22 -13.17 -11.87
CA LEU A 48 5.72 -11.81 -11.70
C LEU A 48 5.02 -10.91 -12.71
N LEU A 49 4.15 -10.03 -12.20
CA LEU A 49 3.35 -9.14 -13.03
C LEU A 49 4.12 -7.88 -13.46
N PRO A 50 3.68 -7.21 -14.55
CA PRO A 50 4.22 -5.91 -14.99
C PRO A 50 4.49 -4.92 -13.86
N MET A 51 3.55 -4.81 -12.92
CA MET A 51 3.67 -3.91 -11.78
C MET A 51 4.89 -4.19 -10.87
N ILE A 52 5.38 -5.43 -10.80
CA ILE A 52 6.59 -5.80 -10.05
C ILE A 52 7.83 -5.37 -10.83
N TRP A 53 7.85 -5.51 -12.16
CA TRP A 53 8.90 -4.93 -13.00
C TRP A 53 9.01 -3.43 -12.78
N ALA A 54 7.88 -2.72 -12.70
CA ALA A 54 7.88 -1.27 -12.46
C ALA A 54 8.56 -0.90 -11.14
N LEU A 55 8.25 -1.64 -10.07
CA LEU A 55 8.86 -1.43 -8.76
C LEU A 55 10.37 -1.74 -8.80
N LEU A 56 10.77 -2.87 -9.39
CA LEU A 56 12.17 -3.30 -9.47
C LEU A 56 13.02 -2.38 -10.34
N ILE A 57 12.52 -1.96 -11.51
CA ILE A 57 13.22 -1.03 -12.41
C ILE A 57 13.39 0.33 -11.72
N GLY A 58 12.34 0.86 -11.08
CA GLY A 58 12.42 2.10 -10.32
C GLY A 58 13.46 2.04 -9.20
N LEU A 59 13.49 0.92 -8.45
CA LEU A 59 14.47 0.67 -7.40
C LEU A 59 15.90 0.64 -7.95
N VAL A 60 16.14 -0.10 -9.04
CA VAL A 60 17.46 -0.21 -9.68
C VAL A 60 17.95 1.14 -10.17
N LEU A 61 17.08 1.95 -10.79
CA LEU A 61 17.42 3.30 -11.22
C LEU A 61 17.76 4.22 -10.04
N GLY A 62 17.00 4.14 -8.95
CA GLY A 62 17.30 4.89 -7.72
C GLY A 62 18.63 4.49 -7.08
N LEU A 63 18.95 3.19 -7.07
CA LEU A 63 20.22 2.64 -6.56
C LEU A 63 21.42 3.01 -7.43
N LEU A 64 21.26 2.98 -8.74
CA LEU A 64 22.30 3.31 -9.71
C LEU A 64 22.40 4.81 -9.99
N SER A 65 21.63 5.66 -9.30
CA SER A 65 21.63 7.12 -9.48
C SER A 65 23.03 7.76 -9.50
N LYS A 66 23.98 7.26 -8.70
CA LYS A 66 25.37 7.76 -8.69
C LYS A 66 26.19 7.40 -9.94
N ARG A 67 25.78 6.41 -10.72
CA ARG A 67 26.50 5.85 -11.89
C ARG A 67 25.78 6.10 -13.22
N LEU A 68 24.57 6.67 -13.22
CA LEU A 68 23.76 6.87 -14.41
C LEU A 68 24.03 8.23 -15.08
N PRO A 69 23.88 8.32 -16.42
CA PRO A 69 24.02 9.58 -17.15
C PRO A 69 22.94 10.61 -16.75
N GLY A 70 23.24 11.89 -16.94
CA GLY A 70 22.44 13.06 -16.51
C GLY A 70 20.90 12.92 -16.55
N PRO A 71 20.27 12.47 -17.66
CA PRO A 71 18.81 12.37 -17.73
C PRO A 71 18.22 11.20 -16.91
N ALA A 72 18.98 10.14 -16.64
CA ALA A 72 18.57 8.99 -15.84
C ALA A 72 19.01 9.08 -14.36
N LYS A 73 19.78 10.11 -14.01
CA LYS A 73 20.28 10.34 -12.65
C LYS A 73 19.14 10.80 -11.73
N LEU A 74 18.57 9.86 -10.97
CA LEU A 74 17.53 10.15 -9.98
C LEU A 74 18.16 10.55 -8.64
N ASP A 75 18.44 11.84 -8.48
CA ASP A 75 18.94 12.41 -7.22
C ASP A 75 17.92 12.26 -6.08
N LEU A 76 18.40 12.37 -4.82
CA LEU A 76 17.58 12.21 -3.61
C LEU A 76 16.33 13.11 -3.62
N ARG A 77 16.43 14.33 -4.15
CA ARG A 77 15.29 15.25 -4.35
C ARG A 77 14.21 14.65 -5.26
N GLY A 78 14.62 13.98 -6.33
CA GLY A 78 13.72 13.29 -7.25
C GLY A 78 13.04 12.09 -6.60
N GLN A 79 13.76 11.34 -5.77
CA GLN A 79 13.19 10.21 -5.01
C GLN A 79 12.14 10.69 -3.99
N HIS A 80 12.40 11.80 -3.31
CA HIS A 80 11.44 12.41 -2.38
C HIS A 80 10.23 13.01 -3.11
N PHE A 81 10.44 13.60 -4.29
CA PHE A 81 9.35 14.05 -5.14
C PHE A 81 8.50 12.86 -5.62
N ALA A 82 9.13 11.77 -6.07
CA ALA A 82 8.44 10.53 -6.45
C ALA A 82 7.61 9.97 -5.28
N ALA A 83 8.10 10.05 -4.03
CA ALA A 83 7.33 9.67 -2.85
C ALA A 83 6.09 10.55 -2.62
N ALA A 84 6.18 11.86 -2.88
CA ALA A 84 5.02 12.76 -2.81
C ALA A 84 4.01 12.50 -3.95
N VAL A 85 4.51 12.20 -5.16
CA VAL A 85 3.69 11.81 -6.31
C VAL A 85 3.04 10.44 -6.08
N LEU A 86 3.71 9.50 -5.41
CA LEU A 86 3.14 8.21 -5.03
C LEU A 86 1.87 8.39 -4.19
N SER A 87 1.84 9.32 -3.24
CA SER A 87 0.62 9.64 -2.48
C SER A 87 -0.51 10.14 -3.39
N CYS A 88 -0.18 10.89 -4.45
CA CYS A 88 -1.16 11.34 -5.44
C CYS A 88 -1.64 10.19 -6.34
N ALA A 89 -0.75 9.29 -6.76
CA ALA A 89 -1.09 8.10 -7.53
C ALA A 89 -1.98 7.13 -6.72
N LEU A 90 -1.72 7.02 -5.41
CA LEU A 90 -2.54 6.26 -4.48
C LEU A 90 -3.99 6.79 -4.45
N PHE A 91 -4.20 8.10 -4.52
CA PHE A 91 -5.56 8.66 -4.62
C PHE A 91 -6.28 8.27 -5.90
N LEU A 92 -5.60 8.22 -7.04
CA LEU A 92 -6.19 7.71 -8.29
C LEU A 92 -6.58 6.24 -8.14
N PHE A 93 -5.72 5.44 -7.53
CA PHE A 93 -5.99 4.03 -7.24
C PHE A 93 -7.22 3.87 -6.34
N ILE A 94 -7.30 4.62 -5.23
CA ILE A 94 -8.44 4.62 -4.31
C ILE A 94 -9.73 5.08 -5.01
N ALA A 95 -9.67 6.09 -5.88
CA ALA A 95 -10.84 6.52 -6.63
C ALA A 95 -11.35 5.40 -7.56
N LYS A 96 -10.47 4.71 -8.29
CA LYS A 96 -10.86 3.54 -9.10
C LYS A 96 -11.46 2.43 -8.24
N LEU A 97 -10.87 2.15 -7.08
CA LEU A 97 -11.39 1.17 -6.13
C LEU A 97 -12.78 1.55 -5.61
N GLY A 98 -12.99 2.81 -5.24
CA GLY A 98 -14.29 3.31 -4.79
C GLY A 98 -15.37 3.26 -5.88
N LEU A 99 -15.01 3.52 -7.14
CA LEU A 99 -15.92 3.38 -8.28
C LEU A 99 -16.35 1.91 -8.50
N LEU A 100 -15.43 0.97 -8.32
CA LEU A 100 -15.74 -0.47 -8.37
C LEU A 100 -16.65 -0.88 -7.21
N VAL A 101 -16.32 -0.46 -5.98
CA VAL A 101 -17.11 -0.73 -4.78
C VAL A 101 -18.52 -0.16 -4.88
N GLY A 102 -18.68 1.08 -5.38
CA GLY A 102 -19.97 1.75 -5.44
C GLY A 102 -21.03 1.01 -6.24
N GLY A 103 -20.66 0.45 -7.40
CA GLY A 103 -21.55 -0.37 -8.21
C GLY A 103 -21.91 -1.71 -7.58
N SER A 104 -21.01 -2.23 -6.72
CA SER A 104 -21.16 -3.54 -6.06
C SER A 104 -21.60 -3.46 -4.60
N LEU A 105 -21.95 -2.28 -4.08
CA LEU A 105 -22.38 -2.09 -2.68
C LEU A 105 -23.52 -3.03 -2.25
N PRO A 106 -24.57 -3.28 -3.07
CA PRO A 106 -25.61 -4.26 -2.72
C PRO A 106 -25.12 -5.70 -2.61
N GLN A 107 -24.06 -6.08 -3.32
CA GLN A 107 -23.43 -7.39 -3.21
C GLN A 107 -22.51 -7.45 -1.99
N LEU A 108 -21.74 -6.40 -1.74
CA LEU A 108 -20.82 -6.31 -0.60
C LEU A 108 -21.54 -6.28 0.75
N SER A 109 -22.75 -5.73 0.81
CA SER A 109 -23.55 -5.73 2.04
C SER A 109 -23.90 -7.13 2.53
N LYS A 110 -24.03 -8.11 1.62
CA LYS A 110 -24.28 -9.51 1.95
C LYS A 110 -23.13 -10.15 2.71
N VAL A 111 -21.90 -9.65 2.50
CA VAL A 111 -20.69 -10.10 3.20
C VAL A 111 -20.08 -9.04 4.10
N GLY A 112 -20.89 -8.10 4.58
CA GLY A 112 -20.43 -7.05 5.48
C GLY A 112 -19.72 -7.60 6.74
N TRP A 113 -20.16 -8.74 7.26
CA TRP A 113 -19.51 -9.41 8.39
C TRP A 113 -18.13 -9.97 8.06
N ALA A 114 -17.95 -10.54 6.87
CA ALA A 114 -16.64 -11.00 6.41
C ALA A 114 -15.65 -9.83 6.35
N LEU A 115 -16.10 -8.71 5.75
CA LEU A 115 -15.31 -7.48 5.60
C LEU A 115 -14.97 -6.81 6.93
N ALA A 116 -15.86 -6.88 7.92
CA ALA A 116 -15.62 -6.33 9.26
C ALA A 116 -14.71 -7.22 10.10
N LEU A 117 -14.92 -8.54 10.10
CA LEU A 117 -14.20 -9.48 10.95
C LEU A 117 -12.81 -9.82 10.43
N GLN A 118 -12.57 -9.72 9.12
CA GLN A 118 -11.24 -9.96 8.54
C GLN A 118 -10.15 -9.04 9.13
N GLU A 119 -10.52 -7.85 9.65
CA GLU A 119 -9.58 -6.97 10.38
C GLU A 119 -9.01 -7.59 11.65
N LEU A 120 -9.69 -8.59 12.24
CA LEU A 120 -9.13 -9.39 13.33
C LEU A 120 -7.93 -10.22 12.86
N GLY A 121 -7.77 -10.42 11.55
CA GLY A 121 -6.56 -10.97 10.94
C GLY A 121 -5.32 -10.15 11.31
N ASN A 122 -5.43 -8.83 11.48
CA ASN A 122 -4.32 -8.01 11.99
C ASN A 122 -3.89 -8.42 13.40
N LEU A 123 -4.87 -8.72 14.27
CA LEU A 123 -4.62 -9.19 15.63
C LEU A 123 -3.95 -10.56 15.63
N VAL A 124 -4.49 -11.50 14.85
CA VAL A 124 -3.98 -12.87 14.76
C VAL A 124 -2.59 -12.88 14.13
N GLY A 125 -2.42 -12.25 12.98
CA GLY A 125 -1.17 -12.24 12.23
C GLY A 125 -0.04 -11.52 12.97
N CYS A 126 -0.27 -10.28 13.41
CA CYS A 126 0.78 -9.51 14.06
C CYS A 126 1.04 -10.02 15.47
N ILE A 127 0.01 -10.19 16.30
CA ILE A 127 0.22 -10.50 17.73
C ILE A 127 0.40 -11.99 17.97
N LEU A 128 -0.43 -12.87 17.40
CA LEU A 128 -0.32 -14.30 17.71
C LEU A 128 0.82 -14.98 16.95
N LEU A 129 1.20 -14.50 15.77
CA LEU A 129 2.30 -15.08 14.99
C LEU A 129 3.57 -14.22 15.04
N GLY A 130 3.47 -12.92 14.81
CA GLY A 130 4.62 -12.01 14.79
C GLY A 130 5.33 -11.87 16.15
N MET A 131 4.57 -11.67 17.24
CA MET A 131 5.15 -11.46 18.57
C MET A 131 5.98 -12.65 19.07
N PRO A 132 5.51 -13.91 19.02
CA PRO A 132 6.36 -15.06 19.38
C PRO A 132 7.64 -15.11 18.57
N VAL A 133 7.57 -14.95 17.24
CA VAL A 133 8.75 -14.97 16.37
C VAL A 133 9.74 -13.87 16.75
N ALA A 134 9.25 -12.66 17.06
CA ALA A 134 10.11 -11.56 17.48
C ALA A 134 10.85 -11.83 18.79
N LEU A 135 10.13 -12.35 19.80
CA LEU A 135 10.72 -12.76 21.07
C LEU A 135 11.69 -13.93 20.89
N LEU A 136 11.37 -14.86 19.98
CA LEU A 136 12.25 -15.97 19.61
C LEU A 136 13.51 -15.48 18.88
N LEU A 137 13.46 -14.33 18.23
CA LEU A 137 14.63 -13.72 17.63
C LEU A 137 15.36 -12.78 18.60
N GLY A 138 14.95 -12.73 19.87
CA GLY A 138 15.59 -11.93 20.92
C GLY A 138 15.30 -10.43 20.83
N ILE A 139 14.29 -10.03 20.05
CA ILE A 139 13.78 -8.67 19.99
C ILE A 139 12.86 -8.49 21.19
N LYS A 140 13.06 -7.42 21.98
CA LYS A 140 12.35 -7.21 23.25
C LYS A 140 11.24 -6.19 23.07
N ARG A 141 11.38 -5.00 23.64
CA ARG A 141 10.31 -3.98 23.62
C ARG A 141 9.99 -3.48 22.21
N GLU A 142 10.97 -3.49 21.31
CA GLU A 142 10.79 -3.15 19.90
C GLU A 142 9.80 -4.10 19.21
N ALA A 143 9.66 -5.32 19.72
CA ALA A 143 8.72 -6.27 19.16
C ALA A 143 7.26 -5.80 19.36
N ILE A 144 6.94 -5.08 20.44
CA ILE A 144 5.60 -4.49 20.62
C ILE A 144 5.28 -3.54 19.46
N GLY A 145 6.21 -2.66 19.11
CA GLY A 145 6.05 -1.72 18.01
C GLY A 145 6.03 -2.38 16.63
N ALA A 146 6.76 -3.48 16.46
CA ALA A 146 6.81 -4.21 15.20
C ALA A 146 5.59 -5.12 14.97
N THR A 147 4.89 -5.54 16.03
CA THR A 147 3.89 -6.63 15.94
C THR A 147 2.51 -6.25 16.47
N PHE A 148 2.19 -4.97 16.66
CA PHE A 148 0.82 -4.55 16.97
C PHE A 148 0.00 -4.22 15.71
N SER A 149 0.65 -3.97 14.57
CA SER A 149 0.00 -3.76 13.28
C SER A 149 1.02 -3.87 12.15
N ILE A 150 0.53 -4.04 10.92
CA ILE A 150 1.29 -4.05 9.65
C ILE A 150 1.81 -2.66 9.21
N GLY A 151 2.27 -1.84 10.15
CA GLY A 151 3.10 -0.65 9.88
C GLY A 151 2.52 0.36 8.88
N ARG A 152 1.35 0.94 9.19
CA ARG A 152 0.76 2.06 8.42
C ARG A 152 1.01 3.40 9.11
N GLU A 153 0.78 4.51 8.41
CA GLU A 153 0.94 5.87 8.95
C GLU A 153 0.19 6.08 10.27
N PRO A 154 -1.05 5.58 10.47
CA PRO A 154 -1.72 5.67 11.76
C PRO A 154 -0.97 4.94 12.88
N GLY A 155 -0.31 3.82 12.58
CA GLY A 155 0.49 3.08 13.55
C GLY A 155 1.69 3.88 14.07
N LEU A 156 2.39 4.60 13.18
CA LEU A 156 3.48 5.50 13.55
C LEU A 156 2.97 6.64 14.45
N ALA A 157 1.83 7.23 14.12
CA ALA A 157 1.21 8.28 14.93
C ALA A 157 0.82 7.77 16.34
N ILE A 158 0.16 6.62 16.41
CA ILE A 158 -0.26 6.00 17.68
C ILE A 158 0.94 5.75 18.60
N VAL A 159 2.01 5.16 18.08
CA VAL A 159 3.21 4.87 18.88
C VAL A 159 3.97 6.14 19.23
N GLY A 160 4.06 7.08 18.29
CA GLY A 160 4.67 8.39 18.51
C GLY A 160 4.03 9.17 19.65
N GLU A 161 2.69 9.16 19.74
CA GLU A 161 1.95 9.81 20.83
C GLU A 161 2.00 9.04 22.15
N ARG A 162 1.94 7.70 22.12
CA ARG A 162 1.90 6.87 23.33
C ARG A 162 3.26 6.67 24.00
N PHE A 163 4.31 6.43 23.22
CA PHE A 163 5.63 6.01 23.70
C PHE A 163 6.75 6.96 23.28
N GLY A 164 6.54 7.79 22.26
CA GLY A 164 7.57 8.61 21.63
C GLY A 164 8.40 7.83 20.61
N MET A 165 8.77 8.47 19.49
CA MET A 165 9.50 7.78 18.40
C MET A 165 10.92 7.32 18.79
N ASN A 166 11.51 7.90 19.83
CA ASN A 166 12.83 7.51 20.33
C ASN A 166 12.79 6.27 21.24
N SER A 167 11.60 5.81 21.63
CA SER A 167 11.41 4.61 22.43
C SER A 167 11.73 3.32 21.65
N PRO A 168 12.00 2.19 22.34
CA PRO A 168 12.11 0.89 21.68
C PRO A 168 10.89 0.56 20.80
N GLU A 169 9.68 0.84 21.29
CA GLU A 169 8.44 0.65 20.52
C GLU A 169 8.44 1.51 19.25
N GLY A 170 8.89 2.77 19.35
CA GLY A 170 9.09 3.67 18.22
C GLY A 170 10.03 3.09 17.15
N ARG A 171 11.16 2.50 17.57
CA ARG A 171 12.11 1.84 16.66
C ARG A 171 11.49 0.62 15.99
N GLY A 172 10.71 -0.15 16.73
CA GLY A 172 9.98 -1.31 16.22
C GLY A 172 8.99 -0.95 15.11
N VAL A 173 8.12 0.05 15.36
CA VAL A 173 7.13 0.47 14.36
C VAL A 173 7.77 1.13 13.13
N LEU A 174 8.89 1.84 13.31
CA LEU A 174 9.66 2.40 12.19
C LEU A 174 10.27 1.30 11.33
N ALA A 175 10.83 0.28 11.96
CA ALA A 175 11.40 -0.87 11.26
C ALA A 175 10.33 -1.62 10.46
N GLU A 176 9.13 -1.82 11.04
CA GLU A 176 7.99 -2.41 10.35
C GLU A 176 7.58 -1.57 9.14
N TYR A 177 7.39 -0.26 9.32
CA TYR A 177 7.01 0.66 8.25
C TYR A 177 8.02 0.67 7.10
N ILE A 178 9.31 0.77 7.41
CA ILE A 178 10.40 0.79 6.42
C ILE A 178 10.48 -0.56 5.71
N THR A 179 10.34 -1.67 6.43
CA THR A 179 10.39 -3.01 5.84
C THR A 179 9.20 -3.25 4.89
N GLY A 180 7.98 -2.92 5.34
CA GLY A 180 6.76 -3.07 4.56
C GLY A 180 6.77 -2.21 3.29
N THR A 181 7.27 -0.99 3.37
CA THR A 181 7.38 -0.09 2.20
C THR A 181 8.45 -0.55 1.20
N LEU A 182 9.61 -1.03 1.68
CA LEU A 182 10.73 -1.43 0.81
C LEU A 182 10.53 -2.78 0.12
N ILE A 183 10.18 -3.81 0.89
CA ILE A 183 10.15 -5.19 0.40
C ILE A 183 8.78 -5.85 0.59
N GLY A 184 7.89 -5.25 1.38
CA GLY A 184 6.57 -5.80 1.67
C GLY A 184 5.72 -6.02 0.42
N ALA A 185 5.70 -5.06 -0.52
CA ALA A 185 4.94 -5.20 -1.77
C ALA A 185 5.43 -6.37 -2.64
N ILE A 186 6.75 -6.56 -2.75
CA ILE A 186 7.35 -7.68 -3.48
C ILE A 186 7.00 -8.99 -2.78
N PHE A 187 7.24 -9.05 -1.47
CA PHE A 187 7.00 -10.23 -0.65
C PHE A 187 5.53 -10.67 -0.70
N ILE A 188 4.60 -9.76 -0.46
CA ILE A 188 3.18 -10.09 -0.42
C ILE A 188 2.63 -10.46 -1.79
N SER A 189 3.17 -9.88 -2.88
CA SER A 189 2.78 -10.28 -4.23
C SER A 189 3.18 -11.73 -4.52
N ILE A 190 4.42 -12.11 -4.17
CA ILE A 190 4.90 -13.49 -4.30
C ILE A 190 4.09 -14.44 -3.41
N LEU A 191 3.86 -14.07 -2.15
CA LEU A 191 3.09 -14.87 -1.21
C LEU A 191 1.64 -15.05 -1.67
N ALA A 192 0.96 -13.97 -2.05
CA ALA A 192 -0.41 -14.01 -2.51
C ALA A 192 -0.54 -14.83 -3.81
N GLY A 193 0.37 -14.66 -4.76
CA GLY A 193 0.43 -15.49 -5.97
C GLY A 193 0.64 -16.97 -5.63
N PHE A 194 1.57 -17.29 -4.74
CA PHE A 194 1.81 -18.66 -4.32
C PHE A 194 0.58 -19.27 -3.64
N VAL A 195 -0.02 -18.59 -2.66
CA VAL A 195 -1.20 -19.07 -1.93
C VAL A 195 -2.42 -19.22 -2.85
N THR A 196 -2.59 -18.33 -3.83
CA THR A 196 -3.63 -18.46 -4.87
C THR A 196 -3.43 -19.75 -5.66
N SER A 197 -2.19 -20.07 -6.04
CA SER A 197 -1.88 -21.28 -6.83
C SER A 197 -2.15 -22.59 -6.08
N LEU A 198 -2.21 -22.55 -4.74
CA LEU A 198 -2.55 -23.72 -3.92
C LEU A 198 -4.05 -24.09 -4.00
N ASN A 199 -4.91 -23.20 -4.50
CA ASN A 199 -6.36 -23.40 -4.59
C ASN A 199 -7.04 -23.78 -3.25
N ILE A 200 -6.46 -23.39 -2.11
CA ILE A 200 -6.99 -23.67 -0.77
C ILE A 200 -8.09 -22.66 -0.38
N PHE A 201 -7.89 -21.40 -0.74
CA PHE A 201 -8.81 -20.31 -0.42
C PHE A 201 -9.56 -19.86 -1.67
N HIS A 202 -10.79 -19.41 -1.48
CA HIS A 202 -11.57 -18.78 -2.55
C HIS A 202 -10.93 -17.44 -2.94
N PRO A 203 -10.94 -17.05 -4.22
CA PRO A 203 -10.33 -15.79 -4.68
C PRO A 203 -10.87 -14.55 -3.98
N TYR A 204 -12.15 -14.54 -3.61
CA TYR A 204 -12.75 -13.45 -2.81
C TYR A 204 -12.20 -13.37 -1.38
N ALA A 205 -11.92 -14.50 -0.73
CA ALA A 205 -11.28 -14.48 0.58
C ALA A 205 -9.84 -13.98 0.50
N LEU A 206 -9.10 -14.40 -0.53
CA LEU A 206 -7.77 -13.90 -0.82
C LEU A 206 -7.77 -12.41 -1.14
N ALA A 207 -8.77 -11.92 -1.86
CA ALA A 207 -8.98 -10.50 -2.11
C ALA A 207 -9.17 -9.71 -0.80
N MET A 208 -10.05 -10.18 0.09
CA MET A 208 -10.27 -9.53 1.39
C MET A 208 -8.98 -9.54 2.24
N GLY A 209 -8.25 -10.66 2.27
CA GLY A 209 -6.96 -10.75 2.96
C GLY A 209 -5.88 -9.85 2.37
N ALA A 210 -5.85 -9.67 1.05
CA ALA A 210 -4.97 -8.72 0.38
C ALA A 210 -5.33 -7.26 0.71
N GLY A 211 -6.60 -6.99 1.03
CA GLY A 211 -7.11 -5.66 1.36
C GLY A 211 -6.55 -5.06 2.65
N VAL A 212 -6.10 -5.86 3.62
CA VAL A 212 -5.67 -5.34 4.94
C VAL A 212 -4.37 -4.53 4.86
N GLY A 213 -3.53 -4.85 3.88
CA GLY A 213 -2.22 -4.25 3.63
C GLY A 213 -2.23 -2.73 3.41
N SER A 214 -1.04 -2.12 3.36
CA SER A 214 -0.88 -0.75 2.85
C SER A 214 -1.36 -0.68 1.39
N GLY A 215 -1.66 0.52 0.88
CA GLY A 215 -2.14 0.66 -0.51
C GLY A 215 -1.23 -0.02 -1.55
N SER A 216 0.10 0.10 -1.42
CA SER A 216 1.05 -0.60 -2.30
C SER A 216 1.06 -2.11 -2.11
N MET A 217 0.97 -2.61 -0.87
CA MET A 217 0.91 -4.05 -0.59
C MET A 217 -0.39 -4.66 -1.10
N THR A 218 -1.53 -3.99 -0.87
CA THR A 218 -2.83 -4.39 -1.40
C THR A 218 -2.80 -4.43 -2.90
N ALA A 219 -2.32 -3.38 -3.56
CA ALA A 219 -2.24 -3.36 -5.02
C ALA A 219 -1.38 -4.52 -5.58
N ALA A 220 -0.23 -4.82 -4.95
CA ALA A 220 0.65 -5.90 -5.38
C ALA A 220 0.07 -7.30 -5.12
N ALA A 221 -0.62 -7.50 -3.98
CA ALA A 221 -1.27 -8.76 -3.63
C ALA A 221 -2.53 -9.02 -4.48
N VAL A 222 -3.41 -8.02 -4.61
CA VAL A 222 -4.61 -8.10 -5.46
C VAL A 222 -4.21 -8.33 -6.92
N GLY A 223 -3.14 -7.66 -7.37
CA GLY A 223 -2.51 -7.90 -8.65
C GLY A 223 -2.23 -9.39 -8.87
N ALA A 224 -1.48 -10.00 -7.94
CA ALA A 224 -1.08 -11.40 -8.01
C ALA A 224 -2.26 -12.38 -7.98
N VAL A 225 -3.28 -12.13 -7.16
CA VAL A 225 -4.49 -12.97 -7.07
C VAL A 225 -5.31 -12.86 -8.36
N ALA A 226 -5.58 -11.63 -8.83
CA ALA A 226 -6.41 -11.39 -10.01
C ALA A 226 -5.76 -11.89 -11.31
N ALA A 227 -4.43 -11.95 -11.39
CA ALA A 227 -3.75 -12.47 -12.56
C ALA A 227 -3.93 -13.98 -12.78
N GLN A 228 -4.20 -14.75 -11.72
CA GLN A 228 -4.49 -16.18 -11.81
C GLN A 228 -5.98 -16.46 -12.02
N HIS A 229 -6.84 -15.46 -11.80
CA HIS A 229 -8.28 -15.50 -12.04
C HIS A 229 -8.76 -14.29 -12.85
N PRO A 230 -8.34 -14.15 -14.13
CA PRO A 230 -8.69 -12.99 -14.95
C PRO A 230 -10.21 -12.75 -15.06
N GLU A 231 -11.00 -13.83 -15.02
CA GLU A 231 -12.47 -13.81 -15.06
C GLU A 231 -13.13 -13.13 -13.86
N MET A 232 -12.45 -13.13 -12.70
CA MET A 232 -12.93 -12.51 -11.46
C MET A 232 -12.13 -11.25 -11.08
N ALA A 233 -11.26 -10.74 -11.96
CA ALA A 233 -10.32 -9.67 -11.64
C ALA A 233 -11.00 -8.41 -11.03
N ASP A 234 -12.11 -7.97 -11.62
CA ASP A 234 -12.87 -6.81 -11.12
C ASP A 234 -13.52 -7.06 -9.76
N GLN A 235 -14.00 -8.29 -9.50
CA GLN A 235 -14.57 -8.67 -8.21
C GLN A 235 -13.49 -8.81 -7.14
N ILE A 236 -12.36 -9.43 -7.46
CA ILE A 236 -11.18 -9.51 -6.59
C ILE A 236 -10.72 -8.10 -6.22
N ALA A 237 -10.62 -7.18 -7.18
CA ALA A 237 -10.31 -5.79 -6.90
C ALA A 237 -11.36 -5.11 -6.00
N THR A 238 -12.64 -5.35 -6.26
CA THR A 238 -13.77 -4.81 -5.48
C THR A 238 -13.75 -5.29 -4.03
N TYR A 239 -13.59 -6.59 -3.77
CA TYR A 239 -13.55 -7.14 -2.41
C TYR A 239 -12.32 -6.66 -1.63
N ALA A 240 -11.16 -6.58 -2.30
CA ALA A 240 -9.95 -6.06 -1.69
C ALA A 240 -10.05 -4.57 -1.39
N ALA A 241 -10.69 -3.80 -2.26
CA ALA A 241 -10.97 -2.39 -2.04
C ALA A 241 -11.87 -2.15 -0.84
N ALA A 242 -12.97 -2.90 -0.75
CA ALA A 242 -13.89 -2.83 0.37
C ALA A 242 -13.15 -3.17 1.68
N ALA A 243 -12.37 -4.24 1.69
CA ALA A 243 -11.55 -4.62 2.84
C ALA A 243 -10.52 -3.53 3.20
N ASN A 244 -9.81 -2.94 2.24
CA ASN A 244 -8.85 -1.86 2.50
C ASN A 244 -9.49 -0.58 3.05
N LEU A 245 -10.71 -0.26 2.60
CA LEU A 245 -11.46 0.88 3.10
C LEU A 245 -11.86 0.65 4.57
N ILE A 246 -12.33 -0.55 4.91
CA ILE A 246 -12.62 -0.94 6.30
C ILE A 246 -11.34 -0.94 7.14
N ALA A 247 -10.23 -1.47 6.63
CA ALA A 247 -8.92 -1.46 7.31
C ALA A 247 -8.45 -0.05 7.66
N THR A 248 -8.61 0.87 6.71
CA THR A 248 -8.15 2.25 6.89
C THR A 248 -9.03 3.02 7.87
N THR A 249 -10.35 2.79 7.83
CA THR A 249 -11.32 3.50 8.66
C THR A 249 -11.49 2.88 10.05
N LEU A 250 -11.94 1.62 10.12
CA LEU A 250 -12.19 0.89 11.36
C LEU A 250 -10.92 0.29 11.94
N GLY A 251 -10.02 -0.22 11.10
CA GLY A 251 -8.79 -0.89 11.53
C GLY A 251 -7.85 0.02 12.33
N THR A 252 -7.85 1.33 12.08
CA THR A 252 -7.09 2.31 12.90
C THR A 252 -7.58 2.35 14.35
N TYR A 253 -8.90 2.36 14.57
CA TYR A 253 -9.49 2.34 15.90
C TYR A 253 -9.30 0.99 16.59
N LEU A 254 -9.46 -0.11 15.85
CA LEU A 254 -9.15 -1.45 16.34
C LEU A 254 -7.68 -1.54 16.78
N THR A 255 -6.77 -0.97 16.00
CA THR A 255 -5.35 -0.93 16.31
C THR A 255 -5.07 -0.15 17.59
N LEU A 256 -5.65 1.05 17.74
CA LEU A 256 -5.45 1.91 18.90
C LEU A 256 -6.05 1.33 20.20
N PHE A 257 -7.29 0.84 20.14
CA PHE A 257 -8.05 0.44 21.34
C PHE A 257 -7.93 -1.04 21.70
N ILE A 258 -7.61 -1.90 20.73
CA ILE A 258 -7.59 -3.36 20.92
C ILE A 258 -6.20 -3.91 20.67
N SER A 259 -5.65 -3.71 19.47
CA SER A 259 -4.39 -4.36 19.06
C SER A 259 -3.20 -3.94 19.91
N LEU A 260 -3.00 -2.63 20.11
CA LEU A 260 -1.87 -2.14 20.90
C LEU A 260 -1.92 -2.59 22.37
N PRO A 261 -3.04 -2.44 23.11
CA PRO A 261 -3.13 -2.97 24.47
C PRO A 261 -2.91 -4.49 24.56
N LEU A 262 -3.40 -5.24 23.58
CA LEU A 262 -3.18 -6.68 23.51
C LEU A 262 -1.72 -7.03 23.20
N ALA A 263 -1.04 -6.28 22.34
CA ALA A 263 0.37 -6.51 22.03
C ALA A 263 1.25 -6.30 23.27
N VAL A 264 0.98 -5.24 24.05
CA VAL A 264 1.66 -5.00 25.33
C VAL A 264 1.40 -6.15 26.31
N ARG A 265 0.17 -6.66 26.38
CA ARG A 265 -0.16 -7.79 27.27
C ARG A 265 0.47 -9.10 26.81
N ALA A 266 0.43 -9.38 25.51
CA ALA A 266 1.06 -10.54 24.89
C ALA A 266 2.57 -10.52 25.13
N TYR A 267 3.23 -9.37 24.97
CA TYR A 267 4.65 -9.21 25.30
C TYR A 267 4.93 -9.56 26.75
N ARG A 268 4.18 -9.00 27.71
CA ARG A 268 4.38 -9.27 29.15
C ARG A 268 4.22 -10.75 29.51
N TRP A 269 3.37 -11.47 28.79
CA TRP A 269 3.11 -12.88 29.04
C TRP A 269 4.11 -13.81 28.33
N LEU A 270 4.44 -13.50 27.07
CA LEU A 270 5.30 -14.35 26.24
C LEU A 270 6.79 -14.11 26.46
N GLU A 271 7.21 -12.90 26.83
CA GLU A 271 8.62 -12.58 27.09
C GLU A 271 9.28 -13.46 28.17
N PRO A 272 8.66 -13.72 29.33
CA PRO A 272 9.26 -14.60 30.34
C PRO A 272 9.28 -16.08 29.91
N LEU A 273 8.46 -16.48 28.94
CA LEU A 273 8.39 -17.86 28.43
C LEU A 273 9.39 -18.09 27.28
N LEU A 274 9.40 -17.19 26.28
CA LEU A 274 10.17 -17.34 25.04
C LEU A 274 11.50 -16.59 25.05
N GLY A 275 11.62 -15.56 25.89
CA GLY A 275 12.73 -14.60 25.90
C GLY A 275 13.72 -14.76 27.06
N ARG A 276 13.46 -15.64 28.04
CA ARG A 276 14.24 -15.74 29.30
C ARG A 276 15.72 -16.13 29.11
N ASN A 277 16.02 -16.98 28.12
CA ASN A 277 17.39 -17.44 27.84
C ASN A 277 18.02 -16.80 26.60
N ARG A 278 17.43 -15.75 26.05
CA ARG A 278 17.94 -15.09 24.84
C ARG A 278 18.59 -13.75 25.15
N LYS A 279 19.81 -13.57 24.66
CA LYS A 279 20.52 -12.28 24.71
C LYS A 279 19.68 -11.25 23.97
N ALA A 280 19.33 -10.17 24.66
CA ALA A 280 18.59 -9.06 24.07
C ALA A 280 19.40 -8.51 22.89
N VAL A 281 18.74 -8.39 21.74
CA VAL A 281 19.29 -7.69 20.59
C VAL A 281 18.59 -6.36 20.48
N SER A 282 19.30 -5.29 20.82
CA SER A 282 18.86 -3.93 20.54
C SER A 282 18.87 -3.72 19.04
N ILE A 283 17.81 -3.12 18.52
CA ILE A 283 17.90 -2.47 17.22
C ILE A 283 18.89 -1.32 17.41
N ASP A 284 19.98 -1.35 16.64
CA ASP A 284 21.11 -0.44 16.77
C ASP A 284 20.63 1.02 16.91
N ASP A 285 21.22 1.78 17.84
CA ASP A 285 20.84 3.18 18.12
C ASP A 285 20.98 4.08 16.86
N GLY A 286 21.66 3.59 15.82
CA GLY A 286 21.67 4.18 14.49
C GLY A 286 20.30 4.27 13.79
N SER A 287 19.25 3.64 14.33
CA SER A 287 17.85 3.87 13.96
C SER A 287 17.30 5.19 14.54
N VAL A 288 17.98 5.81 15.51
CA VAL A 288 17.77 7.20 15.96
C VAL A 288 18.54 8.17 15.05
N ALA A 289 18.62 7.86 13.75
CA ALA A 289 18.50 8.97 12.84
C ALA A 289 17.16 9.62 13.22
N GLN A 290 17.22 10.84 13.78
CA GLN A 290 16.16 11.81 13.49
C GLN A 290 15.79 11.53 12.04
N PRO A 291 14.52 11.16 11.75
CA PRO A 291 14.14 10.60 10.47
C PRO A 291 14.92 11.35 9.40
N SER A 292 15.81 10.64 8.73
CA SER A 292 17.06 11.15 8.13
C SER A 292 16.81 12.36 7.26
N GLU A 293 16.82 13.57 7.82
CA GLU A 293 15.99 14.65 7.26
C GLU A 293 14.60 14.10 6.85
N VAL A 294 13.58 14.32 7.67
CA VAL A 294 12.24 14.46 7.11
C VAL A 294 12.32 15.73 6.28
N VAL A 295 12.96 15.67 5.11
CA VAL A 295 12.36 16.28 3.95
C VAL A 295 11.03 15.56 3.88
N HIS A 296 10.06 16.15 4.60
CA HIS A 296 8.67 15.83 4.49
C HIS A 296 8.45 15.64 3.01
N THR A 297 7.86 14.51 2.61
CA THR A 297 7.32 14.35 1.26
C THR A 297 6.71 15.70 0.91
N PRO A 298 7.28 16.44 -0.04
CA PRO A 298 7.02 17.87 -0.16
C PRO A 298 5.51 18.04 -0.21
N VAL A 299 4.96 18.86 0.69
CA VAL A 299 3.52 19.11 0.69
C VAL A 299 3.21 19.80 -0.63
N LEU A 300 2.63 19.04 -1.55
CA LEU A 300 2.39 19.50 -2.90
C LEU A 300 1.29 20.56 -2.85
N ASN A 301 1.57 21.74 -3.42
CA ASN A 301 0.54 22.75 -3.66
C ASN A 301 -0.53 22.17 -4.59
N LEU A 302 -1.75 22.72 -4.56
CA LEU A 302 -2.87 22.23 -5.38
C LEU A 302 -2.50 22.09 -6.86
N GLY A 303 -1.79 23.06 -7.44
CA GLY A 303 -1.33 22.98 -8.83
C GLY A 303 -0.40 21.80 -9.11
N MET A 304 0.48 21.45 -8.16
CA MET A 304 1.38 20.30 -8.30
C MET A 304 0.66 18.97 -8.10
N ARG A 305 -0.37 18.95 -7.24
CA ARG A 305 -1.23 17.79 -7.05
C ARG A 305 -2.05 17.51 -8.29
N LEU A 306 -2.66 18.54 -8.88
CA LEU A 306 -3.34 18.47 -10.17
C LEU A 306 -2.40 17.95 -11.26
N LEU A 307 -1.19 18.51 -11.38
CA LEU A 307 -0.19 18.02 -12.34
C LEU A 307 0.14 16.54 -12.08
N SER A 308 0.31 16.14 -10.82
CA SER A 308 0.61 14.75 -10.46
C SER A 308 -0.53 13.80 -10.81
N TRP A 309 -1.79 14.22 -10.65
CA TRP A 309 -2.95 13.42 -11.06
C TRP A 309 -3.08 13.32 -12.58
N VAL A 310 -2.83 14.42 -13.30
CA VAL A 310 -2.85 14.42 -14.78
C VAL A 310 -1.73 13.54 -15.34
N MET A 311 -0.51 13.68 -14.83
CA MET A 311 0.63 12.87 -15.26
C MET A 311 0.51 11.41 -14.82
N GLY A 312 -0.06 11.15 -13.64
CA GLY A 312 -0.45 9.82 -13.20
C GLY A 312 -1.48 9.21 -14.15
N GLY A 313 -2.52 9.95 -14.51
CA GLY A 313 -3.52 9.54 -15.51
C GLY A 313 -2.92 9.28 -16.89
N ALA A 314 -1.97 10.11 -17.34
CA ALA A 314 -1.24 9.88 -18.59
C ALA A 314 -0.43 8.57 -18.54
N THR A 315 0.24 8.30 -17.41
CA THR A 315 0.96 7.04 -17.19
C THR A 315 0.01 5.84 -17.23
N VAL A 316 -1.19 5.97 -16.64
CA VAL A 316 -2.25 4.95 -16.71
C VAL A 316 -2.70 4.72 -18.14
N LEU A 317 -2.91 5.77 -18.96
CA LEU A 317 -3.31 5.62 -20.36
C LEU A 317 -2.25 4.88 -21.18
N VAL A 318 -0.97 5.19 -20.95
CA VAL A 318 0.15 4.48 -21.59
C VAL A 318 0.18 3.03 -21.16
N ALA A 319 0.10 2.76 -19.86
CA ALA A 319 0.09 1.40 -19.33
C ALA A 319 -1.11 0.59 -19.86
N ASN A 320 -2.30 1.19 -19.88
CA ASN A 320 -3.54 0.57 -20.38
C ASN A 320 -3.45 0.24 -21.87
N ARG A 321 -2.83 1.12 -22.67
CA ARG A 321 -2.63 0.89 -24.10
C ARG A 321 -1.63 -0.23 -24.37
N ILE A 322 -0.50 -0.24 -23.67
CA ILE A 322 0.58 -1.20 -23.91
C ILE A 322 0.24 -2.57 -23.35
N GLY A 323 -0.24 -2.64 -22.10
CA GLY A 323 -0.52 -3.91 -21.42
C GLY A 323 -1.84 -4.55 -21.81
N HIS A 324 -2.86 -3.75 -22.17
CA HIS A 324 -4.23 -4.24 -22.39
C HIS A 324 -4.83 -3.87 -23.75
N GLY A 325 -4.08 -3.19 -24.63
CA GLY A 325 -4.50 -2.88 -25.99
C GLY A 325 -5.60 -1.81 -26.11
N VAL A 326 -6.13 -1.29 -25.01
CA VAL A 326 -7.22 -0.30 -25.03
C VAL A 326 -6.72 1.01 -25.64
N PRO A 327 -7.36 1.54 -26.70
CA PRO A 327 -6.98 2.83 -27.27
C PRO A 327 -7.02 3.95 -26.22
N MET A 328 -6.02 4.85 -26.23
CA MET A 328 -5.92 5.90 -25.22
C MET A 328 -7.15 6.81 -25.21
N LEU A 329 -7.72 7.12 -26.37
CA LEU A 329 -8.91 7.95 -26.49
C LEU A 329 -10.17 7.30 -25.89
N ASP A 330 -10.26 5.97 -25.91
CA ASP A 330 -11.39 5.24 -25.32
C ASP A 330 -11.33 5.21 -23.80
N ALA A 331 -10.12 5.14 -23.23
CA ALA A 331 -9.90 5.16 -21.79
C ALA A 331 -9.81 6.57 -21.19
N LEU A 332 -9.56 7.60 -22.01
CA LEU A 332 -9.41 9.00 -21.59
C LEU A 332 -10.60 9.52 -20.77
N PRO A 333 -11.87 9.30 -21.15
CA PRO A 333 -13.01 9.74 -20.34
C PRO A 333 -13.02 9.09 -18.95
N GLY A 334 -12.70 7.79 -18.86
CA GLY A 334 -12.62 7.07 -17.59
C GLY A 334 -11.53 7.64 -16.69
N VAL A 335 -10.35 7.92 -17.23
CA VAL A 335 -9.24 8.56 -16.48
C VAL A 335 -9.62 9.97 -16.04
N ALA A 336 -10.28 10.75 -16.89
CA ALA A 336 -10.76 12.09 -16.55
C ALA A 336 -11.77 12.07 -15.39
N ILE A 337 -12.70 11.10 -15.39
CA ILE A 337 -13.65 10.88 -14.29
C ILE A 337 -12.89 10.54 -12.99
N ILE A 338 -11.92 9.63 -13.04
CA ILE A 338 -11.13 9.25 -11.86
C ILE A 338 -10.38 10.46 -11.29
N ILE A 339 -9.77 11.30 -12.14
CA ILE A 339 -9.11 12.54 -11.69
C ILE A 339 -10.13 13.51 -11.09
N GLY A 340 -11.31 13.64 -11.69
CA GLY A 340 -12.40 14.47 -11.18
C GLY A 340 -12.88 14.03 -9.80
N VAL A 341 -13.06 12.73 -9.58
CA VAL A 341 -13.39 12.13 -8.28
C VAL A 341 -12.34 12.49 -7.23
N VAL A 342 -11.05 12.34 -7.57
CA VAL A 342 -9.95 12.68 -6.65
C VAL A 342 -9.95 14.16 -6.32
N LEU A 343 -10.13 15.02 -7.32
CA LEU A 343 -10.19 16.48 -7.13
C LEU A 343 -11.34 16.86 -6.20
N VAL A 344 -12.55 16.36 -6.45
CA VAL A 344 -13.72 16.66 -5.61
C VAL A 344 -13.52 16.12 -4.19
N GLY A 345 -13.06 14.87 -4.05
CA GLY A 345 -12.77 14.28 -2.74
C GLY A 345 -11.73 15.06 -1.95
N ASP A 346 -10.69 15.57 -2.62
CA ASP A 346 -9.67 16.41 -1.99
C ASP A 346 -10.19 17.80 -1.60
N LEU A 347 -11.02 18.43 -2.45
CA LEU A 347 -11.64 19.70 -2.12
C LEU A 347 -12.56 19.57 -0.90
N VAL A 348 -13.32 18.47 -0.79
CA VAL A 348 -14.13 18.15 0.39
C VAL A 348 -13.25 17.93 1.62
N TYR A 349 -12.12 17.22 1.47
CA TYR A 349 -11.14 17.06 2.55
C TYR A 349 -10.62 18.41 3.09
N LEU A 350 -10.33 19.36 2.20
CA LEU A 350 -9.92 20.71 2.58
C LEU A 350 -11.08 21.49 3.22
N ALA A 351 -12.28 21.44 2.64
CA ALA A 351 -13.47 22.13 3.16
C ALA A 351 -13.87 21.65 4.57
N THR A 352 -13.70 20.35 4.85
CA THR A 352 -14.02 19.73 6.14
C THR A 352 -12.93 19.91 7.21
N GLN A 353 -11.98 20.83 6.99
CA GLN A 353 -10.89 21.13 7.92
C GLN A 353 -10.03 19.89 8.26
N ARG A 354 -9.90 18.94 7.32
CA ARG A 354 -9.06 17.75 7.44
C ARG A 354 -9.42 16.80 8.59
N LYS A 355 -10.68 16.82 9.05
CA LYS A 355 -11.17 15.98 10.17
C LYS A 355 -11.12 14.47 9.87
N LEU A 356 -11.37 14.09 8.61
CA LEU A 356 -11.27 12.71 8.12
C LEU A 356 -10.16 12.61 7.08
N PRO A 357 -9.50 11.44 6.93
CA PRO A 357 -8.50 11.23 5.88
C PRO A 357 -9.06 11.49 4.47
N ALA A 358 -8.25 12.07 3.57
CA ALA A 358 -8.64 12.32 2.19
C ALA A 358 -9.07 11.03 1.46
N VAL A 359 -8.43 9.90 1.79
CA VAL A 359 -8.77 8.55 1.29
C VAL A 359 -10.26 8.24 1.49
N CYS A 360 -10.83 8.59 2.65
CA CYS A 360 -12.24 8.35 2.95
C CYS A 360 -13.13 9.19 2.03
N TRP A 361 -12.86 10.49 1.92
CA TRP A 361 -13.66 11.40 1.08
C TRP A 361 -13.61 11.01 -0.40
N ILE A 362 -12.43 10.68 -0.92
CA ILE A 362 -12.26 10.23 -2.30
C ILE A 362 -13.06 8.94 -2.53
N SER A 363 -12.97 7.98 -1.60
CA SER A 363 -13.74 6.73 -1.70
C SER A 363 -15.24 6.97 -1.65
N PHE A 364 -15.73 7.87 -0.79
CA PHE A 364 -17.15 8.21 -0.70
C PHE A 364 -17.67 8.85 -1.99
N VAL A 365 -16.94 9.83 -2.54
CA VAL A 365 -17.32 10.47 -3.81
C VAL A 365 -17.32 9.45 -4.94
N ALA A 366 -16.28 8.61 -5.02
CA ALA A 366 -16.17 7.54 -6.00
C ALA A 366 -17.36 6.58 -5.93
N MET A 367 -17.66 6.05 -4.73
CA MET A 367 -18.77 5.12 -4.52
C MET A 367 -20.11 5.76 -4.87
N ALA A 368 -20.33 7.02 -4.48
CA ALA A 368 -21.56 7.74 -4.75
C ALA A 368 -21.81 7.91 -6.27
N MET A 369 -20.77 8.16 -7.06
CA MET A 369 -20.90 8.33 -8.52
C MET A 369 -21.32 7.06 -9.26
N THR A 370 -21.02 5.89 -8.71
CA THR A 370 -21.35 4.58 -9.31
C THR A 370 -22.45 3.83 -8.55
N PHE A 371 -23.03 4.45 -7.51
CA PHE A 371 -24.09 3.83 -6.74
C PHE A 371 -25.34 3.62 -7.63
N PRO A 372 -26.03 2.46 -7.59
CA PRO A 372 -27.08 2.14 -8.56
C PRO A 372 -28.24 3.15 -8.66
N SER A 373 -28.53 3.91 -7.59
CA SER A 373 -29.59 4.93 -7.62
C SER A 373 -29.12 6.32 -8.07
N THR A 374 -27.83 6.51 -8.34
CA THR A 374 -27.28 7.79 -8.77
C THR A 374 -27.50 7.98 -10.29
N PRO A 375 -27.93 9.16 -10.74
CA PRO A 375 -28.03 9.45 -12.17
C PRO A 375 -26.70 9.20 -12.90
N TYR A 376 -26.78 8.61 -14.10
CA TYR A 376 -25.62 8.28 -14.94
C TYR A 376 -24.61 7.27 -14.33
N ALA A 377 -24.95 6.59 -13.23
CA ALA A 377 -24.05 5.63 -12.58
C ALA A 377 -23.56 4.51 -13.52
N ALA A 378 -24.45 3.98 -14.36
CA ALA A 378 -24.11 2.93 -15.33
C ALA A 378 -23.14 3.43 -16.41
N GLU A 379 -23.29 4.67 -16.86
CA GLU A 379 -22.41 5.28 -17.85
C GLU A 379 -21.04 5.59 -17.26
N VAL A 380 -21.00 6.12 -16.03
CA VAL A 380 -19.77 6.31 -15.27
C VAL A 380 -19.03 4.99 -15.08
N ALA A 381 -19.75 3.92 -14.70
CA ALA A 381 -19.18 2.58 -14.56
C ALA A 381 -18.63 2.05 -15.90
N ALA A 382 -19.37 2.24 -17.00
CA ALA A 382 -18.92 1.81 -18.34
C ALA A 382 -17.66 2.55 -18.81
N LEU A 383 -17.60 3.88 -18.62
CA LEU A 383 -16.45 4.70 -19.02
C LEU A 383 -15.22 4.40 -18.18
N THR A 384 -15.40 4.27 -16.86
CA THR A 384 -14.29 3.97 -15.94
C THR A 384 -13.85 2.50 -16.01
N GLY A 385 -14.73 1.59 -16.45
CA GLY A 385 -14.43 0.19 -16.74
C GLY A 385 -13.39 -0.01 -17.85
N LYS A 386 -13.29 0.94 -18.80
CA LYS A 386 -12.26 0.93 -19.85
C LYS A 386 -10.84 1.19 -19.34
N VAL A 387 -10.70 1.67 -18.10
CA VAL A 387 -9.42 1.82 -17.42
C VAL A 387 -9.10 0.52 -16.69
N ASN A 388 -8.15 -0.25 -17.24
CA ASN A 388 -7.79 -1.54 -16.65
C ASN A 388 -7.20 -1.36 -15.26
N PHE A 389 -7.60 -2.25 -14.35
CA PHE A 389 -7.16 -2.27 -12.97
C PHE A 389 -5.64 -2.46 -12.82
N PHE A 390 -5.02 -3.37 -13.59
CA PHE A 390 -3.59 -3.65 -13.49
C PHE A 390 -2.74 -2.45 -13.94
N ALA A 391 -3.16 -1.72 -14.98
CA ALA A 391 -2.50 -0.50 -15.44
C ALA A 391 -2.42 0.59 -14.35
N MET A 392 -3.45 0.69 -13.51
CA MET A 392 -3.46 1.59 -12.34
C MET A 392 -2.41 1.16 -11.30
N ILE A 393 -2.32 -0.14 -11.03
CA ILE A 393 -1.33 -0.69 -10.08
C ILE A 393 0.08 -0.46 -10.60
N THR A 394 0.35 -0.74 -11.87
CA THR A 394 1.67 -0.51 -12.48
C THR A 394 2.11 0.95 -12.35
N THR A 395 1.19 1.89 -12.60
CA THR A 395 1.46 3.32 -12.41
C THR A 395 1.82 3.65 -10.97
N MET A 396 1.05 3.15 -9.99
CA MET A 396 1.32 3.40 -8.58
C MET A 396 2.65 2.78 -8.13
N LEU A 397 2.92 1.53 -8.50
CA LEU A 397 4.17 0.84 -8.13
C LEU A 397 5.40 1.39 -8.85
N THR A 398 5.23 2.05 -10.00
CA THR A 398 6.31 2.80 -10.66
C THR A 398 6.82 3.92 -9.76
N PHE A 399 5.92 4.76 -9.23
CA PHE A 399 6.31 5.83 -8.31
C PHE A 399 6.83 5.27 -6.98
N ALA A 400 6.30 4.13 -6.52
CA ALA A 400 6.84 3.44 -5.35
C ALA A 400 8.28 2.98 -5.57
N GLY A 401 8.58 2.37 -6.72
CA GLY A 401 9.94 1.97 -7.09
C GLY A 401 10.90 3.14 -7.18
N LEU A 402 10.50 4.23 -7.82
CA LEU A 402 11.30 5.46 -7.92
C LEU A 402 11.57 6.12 -6.56
N ALA A 403 10.65 6.00 -5.61
CA ALA A 403 10.80 6.52 -4.26
C ALA A 403 11.63 5.59 -3.35
N LEU A 404 11.74 4.30 -3.67
CA LEU A 404 12.21 3.24 -2.79
C LEU A 404 13.65 3.41 -2.33
N ALA A 405 14.52 3.89 -3.23
CA ALA A 405 15.96 3.95 -2.98
C ALA A 405 16.35 4.86 -1.80
N LYS A 406 15.51 5.84 -1.46
CA LYS A 406 15.76 6.79 -0.36
C LYS A 406 15.74 6.12 1.01
N ASP A 407 14.97 5.05 1.16
CA ASP A 407 14.74 4.36 2.44
C ASP A 407 15.74 3.22 2.68
N ILE A 408 16.55 2.86 1.67
CA ILE A 408 17.57 1.80 1.74
C ILE A 408 18.63 2.05 2.82
N PRO A 409 19.19 3.26 3.00
CA PRO A 409 20.14 3.52 4.08
C PRO A 409 19.55 3.23 5.46
N ALA A 410 18.28 3.57 5.69
CA ALA A 410 17.60 3.28 6.95
C ALA A 410 17.36 1.77 7.11
N PHE A 411 16.95 1.09 6.03
CA PHE A 411 16.75 -0.35 6.03
C PHE A 411 18.03 -1.17 6.27
N ARG A 412 19.17 -0.74 5.74
CA ARG A 412 20.46 -1.41 6.00
C ARG A 412 20.88 -1.36 7.47
N ARG A 413 20.35 -0.41 8.24
CA ARG A 413 20.56 -0.32 9.69
C ARG A 413 19.59 -1.22 10.47
N LEU A 414 18.52 -1.69 9.84
CA LEU A 414 17.62 -2.67 10.46
C LEU A 414 18.31 -4.02 10.54
N GLY A 415 18.22 -4.68 11.69
CA GLY A 415 18.69 -6.04 11.84
C GLY A 415 17.83 -7.00 11.01
N TRP A 416 18.44 -7.99 10.35
CA TRP A 416 17.71 -9.01 9.58
C TRP A 416 16.57 -9.68 10.36
N ARG A 417 16.72 -9.77 11.69
CA ARG A 417 15.72 -10.35 12.61
C ARG A 417 14.40 -9.59 12.57
N ILE A 418 14.42 -8.26 12.58
CA ILE A 418 13.17 -7.48 12.56
C ILE A 418 12.53 -7.50 11.17
N VAL A 419 13.35 -7.58 10.12
CA VAL A 419 12.85 -7.78 8.76
C VAL A 419 12.06 -9.09 8.67
N VAL A 420 12.59 -10.20 9.22
CA VAL A 420 11.86 -11.47 9.26
C VAL A 420 10.56 -11.37 10.06
N VAL A 421 10.57 -10.69 11.22
CA VAL A 421 9.35 -10.47 12.01
C VAL A 421 8.30 -9.71 11.20
N SER A 422 8.70 -8.64 10.52
CA SER A 422 7.80 -7.85 9.68
C SER A 422 7.18 -8.68 8.56
N LEU A 423 7.99 -9.45 7.84
CA LEU A 423 7.49 -10.31 6.78
C LEU A 423 6.55 -11.40 7.31
N MET A 424 6.86 -11.97 8.48
CA MET A 424 5.98 -12.94 9.15
C MET A 424 4.68 -12.32 9.65
N ALA A 425 4.72 -11.10 10.19
CA ALA A 425 3.52 -10.37 10.58
C ALA A 425 2.64 -10.09 9.36
N ASN A 426 3.21 -9.54 8.28
CA ASN A 426 2.49 -9.30 7.03
C ASN A 426 1.89 -10.58 6.42
N ALA A 427 2.66 -11.67 6.39
CA ALA A 427 2.16 -12.98 5.93
C ALA A 427 1.04 -13.50 6.82
N GLY A 428 1.22 -13.41 8.14
CA GLY A 428 0.24 -13.83 9.13
C GLY A 428 -1.06 -13.05 8.99
N VAL A 429 -1.01 -11.74 8.77
CA VAL A 429 -2.21 -10.92 8.58
C VAL A 429 -2.94 -11.30 7.31
N PHE A 430 -2.22 -11.42 6.19
CA PHE A 430 -2.81 -11.84 4.92
C PHE A 430 -3.51 -13.20 5.04
N LEU A 431 -2.81 -14.20 5.60
CA LEU A 431 -3.34 -15.56 5.75
C LEU A 431 -4.48 -15.64 6.76
N ALA A 432 -4.38 -14.95 7.91
CA ALA A 432 -5.43 -14.94 8.91
C ALA A 432 -6.68 -14.21 8.43
N ALA A 433 -6.52 -13.06 7.76
CA ALA A 433 -7.63 -12.33 7.17
C ALA A 433 -8.32 -13.14 6.06
N ALA A 434 -7.54 -13.79 5.19
CA ALA A 434 -8.07 -14.71 4.18
C ALA A 434 -8.80 -15.91 4.82
N ALA A 435 -8.25 -16.51 5.88
CA ALA A 435 -8.90 -17.60 6.58
C ALA A 435 -10.20 -17.17 7.26
N ILE A 436 -10.22 -16.00 7.92
CA ILE A 436 -11.44 -15.44 8.51
C ILE A 436 -12.48 -15.20 7.41
N ALA A 437 -12.09 -14.54 6.31
CA ALA A 437 -12.97 -14.29 5.19
C ALA A 437 -13.53 -15.58 4.57
N GLN A 438 -12.71 -16.64 4.47
CA GLN A 438 -13.09 -17.94 3.92
C GLN A 438 -14.30 -18.56 4.64
N PHE A 439 -14.42 -18.40 5.96
CA PHE A 439 -15.58 -18.90 6.70
C PHE A 439 -16.90 -18.27 6.25
N PHE A 440 -16.85 -17.06 5.70
CA PHE A 440 -18.01 -16.33 5.21
C PHE A 440 -18.17 -16.44 3.68
N VAL A 441 -17.25 -17.09 2.97
CA VAL A 441 -17.37 -17.27 1.51
C VAL A 441 -18.59 -18.10 1.13
N GLY A 442 -19.06 -19.02 1.99
CA GLY A 442 -20.31 -19.77 1.74
C GLY A 442 -21.58 -18.88 1.67
N SER A 443 -21.46 -17.60 2.02
CA SER A 443 -22.51 -16.58 1.88
C SER A 443 -22.37 -15.67 0.64
N LEU A 444 -21.36 -15.93 -0.21
CA LEU A 444 -21.05 -15.16 -1.44
C LEU A 444 -21.82 -15.63 -2.67
#